data_AF-A0A8S3QE72-F1
#
_entry.id   AF-A0A8S3QE72-F1
#
_cell.length_a   1.000
_cell.length_b   1.000
_cell.length_c   1.000
_cell.angle_alpha   90.00
_cell.angle_beta   90.00
_cell.angle_gamma   90.00
#
_symmetry.space_group_name_H-M   'P 1'
#
loop_
_entity.id
_entity.type
_entity.pdbx_description
1 polymer ?
#
loop_
_entity_poly.entity_id
_entity_poly.type
_entity_poly.pdbx_seq_one_letter_code
_entity_poly.pdbx_strand_id
1 'polypeptide(L)'
;MAGVHDESTQNVKKPRFASINDDKYQQILREKDSINTQKATKRAIKLFINYLEEKDLPSDIENYPVNELDRVLSKFYAEARNKNGELYKTTTLKNTRYGINRYLTEKRDIDIMKDPDFMKSNKMFKAMSVQLKRDGLGGIEHYPPIEEDHIKTIYSSLTQMDPVSLQQKVFIDLMLYFGRRGRENLRDLKVKDFEFSKQGGGDKEHRYIRIQRDELTKNHKEDTNTAVGKMYEVKDDAKCPVKSFIKYTTKLNTNCEYFFQRPKTTINDDSVWYDASPLGHNTLGAMMPAICEKAGLGKRYTNHSLRATTVHVLDEADFAGRHIMSVTGHKSENSLKTYTGFTSDRALHNMSNVISESLRTDATSTTSTAAVPDRNVEDMFQIENDSDIIDFMLLSDSQMNNLCQDITSTNSSHGPVAACEQQQVNVNKTATYSSYPCINNFGNGYPNYPVITNNYGNININYNIIPK
;
A
#
# COMPACT_ATOMS: atom_id res chain seq x y z
N MET A 1 41.61 -72.31 11.77
CA MET A 1 41.01 -71.65 10.60
C MET A 1 40.35 -70.38 11.07
N ALA A 2 40.72 -69.27 10.45
CA ALA A 2 40.36 -67.90 10.78
C ALA A 2 38.91 -67.56 10.41
N GLY A 3 38.36 -66.51 11.03
CA GLY A 3 37.13 -65.87 10.60
C GLY A 3 36.51 -64.97 11.67
N VAL A 4 37.22 -63.92 12.07
CA VAL A 4 36.64 -62.80 12.84
C VAL A 4 35.76 -62.01 11.88
N HIS A 5 34.44 -62.01 12.11
CA HIS A 5 33.51 -61.07 11.48
C HIS A 5 33.60 -59.73 12.21
N ASP A 6 34.31 -58.78 11.61
CA ASP A 6 34.29 -57.37 11.97
C ASP A 6 33.20 -56.69 11.12
N GLU A 7 31.99 -56.55 11.68
CA GLU A 7 30.96 -55.68 11.11
C GLU A 7 31.13 -54.26 11.69
N SER A 8 32.15 -53.56 11.19
CA SER A 8 32.25 -52.12 11.37
C SER A 8 31.15 -51.43 10.56
N THR A 9 30.04 -51.07 11.22
CA THR A 9 29.01 -50.20 10.64
C THR A 9 29.60 -48.80 10.47
N GLN A 10 30.12 -48.49 9.28
CA GLN A 10 30.56 -47.14 8.94
C GLN A 10 29.37 -46.18 8.97
N ASN A 11 29.33 -45.37 10.03
CA ASN A 11 28.44 -44.23 10.17
C ASN A 11 28.82 -43.18 9.12
N VAL A 12 28.24 -43.29 7.91
CA VAL A 12 28.40 -42.31 6.83
C VAL A 12 27.79 -41.01 7.30
N LYS A 13 28.63 -40.09 7.78
CA LYS A 13 28.24 -38.71 8.10
C LYS A 13 27.61 -38.09 6.84
N LYS A 14 26.30 -37.82 6.88
CA LYS A 14 25.64 -37.07 5.83
C LYS A 14 26.37 -35.74 5.62
N PRO A 15 26.72 -35.37 4.37
CA PRO A 15 27.42 -34.13 4.10
C PRO A 15 26.58 -32.94 4.56
N ARG A 16 27.24 -31.94 5.17
CA ARG A 16 26.60 -30.73 5.69
C ARG A 16 25.92 -29.89 4.60
N PHE A 17 26.48 -29.89 3.39
CA PHE A 17 26.04 -29.04 2.28
C PHE A 17 25.40 -29.88 1.19
N ALA A 18 24.19 -29.49 0.78
CA ALA A 18 23.48 -30.11 -0.33
C ALA A 18 23.93 -29.50 -1.66
N SER A 19 24.12 -30.34 -2.67
CA SER A 19 24.27 -29.88 -4.06
C SER A 19 22.88 -29.71 -4.67
N ILE A 20 22.60 -28.54 -5.22
CA ILE A 20 21.42 -28.31 -6.06
C ILE A 20 21.83 -28.46 -7.52
N ASN A 21 20.97 -29.04 -8.34
CA ASN A 21 21.17 -29.08 -9.79
C ASN A 21 20.72 -27.75 -10.42
N ASP A 22 21.12 -27.52 -11.67
CA ASP A 22 20.80 -26.29 -12.41
C ASP A 22 19.30 -26.08 -12.54
N ASP A 23 18.51 -27.15 -12.73
CA ASP A 23 17.05 -27.05 -12.79
C ASP A 23 16.46 -26.49 -11.50
N LYS A 24 16.93 -26.97 -10.34
CA LYS A 24 16.48 -26.50 -9.03
C LYS A 24 16.98 -25.08 -8.74
N TYR A 25 18.21 -24.76 -9.14
CA TYR A 25 18.75 -23.42 -9.07
C TYR A 25 17.88 -22.42 -9.87
N GLN A 26 17.59 -22.75 -11.12
CA GLN A 26 16.74 -21.94 -11.99
C GLN A 26 15.28 -21.90 -11.51
N GLN A 27 14.78 -22.98 -10.90
CA GLN A 27 13.47 -22.98 -10.25
C GLN A 27 13.43 -21.96 -9.11
N ILE A 28 14.44 -21.95 -8.23
CA ILE A 28 14.51 -21.01 -7.10
C ILE A 28 14.54 -19.56 -7.61
N LEU A 29 15.34 -19.28 -8.65
CA LEU A 29 15.38 -17.94 -9.25
C LEU A 29 14.03 -17.53 -9.86
N ARG A 30 13.35 -18.44 -10.56
CA ARG A 30 12.02 -18.18 -11.15
C ARG A 30 10.93 -17.98 -10.10
N GLU A 31 11.00 -18.72 -9.00
CA GLU A 31 10.03 -18.66 -7.90
C GLU A 31 10.20 -17.44 -6.99
N LYS A 32 11.33 -16.70 -7.11
CA LYS A 32 11.54 -15.41 -6.43
C LYS A 32 10.45 -14.39 -6.74
N ASP A 33 10.07 -14.30 -8.02
CA ASP A 33 9.04 -13.39 -8.49
C ASP A 33 7.65 -14.05 -8.48
N SER A 34 6.64 -13.33 -7.99
CA SER A 34 5.28 -13.89 -7.91
C SER A 34 4.68 -14.12 -9.30
N ILE A 35 3.73 -15.04 -9.41
CA ILE A 35 3.02 -15.32 -10.68
C ILE A 35 2.43 -14.05 -11.32
N ASN A 36 1.90 -13.13 -10.50
CA ASN A 36 1.37 -11.86 -10.98
C ASN A 36 2.45 -10.95 -11.56
N THR A 37 3.64 -10.98 -10.96
CA THR A 37 4.83 -10.26 -11.42
C THR A 37 5.25 -10.75 -12.81
N GLN A 38 5.33 -12.07 -12.98
CA GLN A 38 5.65 -12.69 -14.26
C GLN A 38 4.61 -12.34 -15.34
N LYS A 39 3.32 -12.34 -14.98
CA LYS A 39 2.24 -11.90 -15.87
C LYS A 39 2.36 -10.42 -16.24
N ALA A 40 2.74 -9.55 -15.30
CA ALA A 40 2.96 -8.13 -15.55
C ALA A 40 4.13 -7.90 -16.52
N THR A 41 5.26 -8.60 -16.32
CA THR A 41 6.41 -8.60 -17.24
C THR A 41 5.98 -8.96 -18.65
N LYS A 42 5.26 -10.09 -18.82
CA LYS A 42 4.78 -10.55 -20.13
C LYS A 42 3.86 -9.53 -20.80
N ARG A 43 2.98 -8.87 -20.04
CA ARG A 43 2.10 -7.81 -20.56
C ARG A 43 2.87 -6.57 -21.00
N ALA A 44 3.85 -6.15 -20.21
CA ALA A 44 4.69 -4.99 -20.53
C ALA A 44 5.49 -5.22 -21.81
N ILE A 45 6.10 -6.39 -21.95
CA ILE A 45 6.86 -6.76 -23.15
C ILE A 45 5.94 -6.88 -24.36
N LYS A 46 4.78 -7.53 -24.22
CA LYS A 46 3.79 -7.57 -25.30
C LYS A 46 3.35 -6.17 -25.75
N LEU A 47 3.12 -5.24 -24.82
CA LEU A 47 2.77 -3.87 -25.15
C LEU A 47 3.90 -3.17 -25.93
N PHE A 48 5.15 -3.37 -25.52
CA PHE A 48 6.29 -2.78 -26.22
C PHE A 48 6.51 -3.40 -27.60
N ILE A 49 6.41 -4.72 -27.74
CA ILE A 49 6.47 -5.42 -29.04
C ILE A 49 5.39 -4.91 -29.98
N ASN A 50 4.14 -4.84 -29.53
CA ASN A 50 3.04 -4.30 -30.34
C ASN A 50 3.32 -2.87 -30.82
N TYR A 51 3.91 -2.03 -29.96
CA TYR A 51 4.32 -0.68 -30.34
C TYR A 51 5.41 -0.68 -31.42
N LEU A 52 6.42 -1.56 -31.30
CA LEU A 52 7.47 -1.70 -32.30
C LEU A 52 6.88 -2.13 -33.65
N GLU A 53 6.01 -3.13 -33.65
CA GLU A 53 5.32 -3.63 -34.84
C GLU A 53 4.46 -2.53 -35.50
N GLU A 54 3.70 -1.76 -34.73
CA GLU A 54 2.87 -0.66 -35.24
C GLU A 54 3.69 0.49 -35.82
N LYS A 55 4.96 0.63 -35.41
CA LYS A 55 5.89 1.65 -35.90
C LYS A 55 6.82 1.14 -37.00
N ASP A 56 6.58 -0.08 -37.51
CA ASP A 56 7.43 -0.76 -38.48
C ASP A 56 8.91 -0.85 -38.02
N LEU A 57 9.12 -1.05 -36.73
CA LEU A 57 10.43 -1.22 -36.11
C LEU A 57 10.73 -2.71 -35.84
N PRO A 58 12.01 -3.13 -35.77
CA PRO A 58 12.37 -4.50 -35.39
C PRO A 58 11.74 -4.88 -34.05
N SER A 59 11.14 -6.06 -33.93
CA SER A 59 10.53 -6.54 -32.68
C SER A 59 11.44 -7.45 -31.85
N ASP A 60 12.64 -7.76 -32.35
CA ASP A 60 13.66 -8.53 -31.63
C ASP A 60 14.36 -7.66 -30.58
N ILE A 61 13.73 -7.59 -29.40
CA ILE A 61 14.21 -6.81 -28.25
C ILE A 61 15.52 -7.39 -27.68
N GLU A 62 15.75 -8.70 -27.82
CA GLU A 62 16.92 -9.38 -27.25
C GLU A 62 18.21 -8.99 -27.97
N ASN A 63 18.12 -8.69 -29.27
CA ASN A 63 19.27 -8.27 -30.09
C ASN A 63 19.23 -6.78 -30.47
N TYR A 64 18.31 -5.99 -29.91
CA TYR A 64 18.16 -4.56 -30.23
C TYR A 64 19.42 -3.76 -29.85
N PRO A 65 20.02 -2.95 -30.73
CA PRO A 65 21.17 -2.11 -30.36
C PRO A 65 20.84 -1.15 -29.20
N VAL A 66 21.72 -1.04 -28.21
CA VAL A 66 21.44 -0.33 -26.94
C VAL A 66 21.07 1.14 -27.17
N ASN A 67 21.82 1.83 -28.02
CA ASN A 67 21.59 3.24 -28.36
C ASN A 67 20.24 3.47 -29.08
N GLU A 68 19.83 2.55 -29.94
CA GLU A 68 18.53 2.61 -30.62
C GLU A 68 17.41 2.22 -29.65
N LEU A 69 17.64 1.27 -28.76
CA LEU A 69 16.68 0.88 -27.72
C LEU A 69 16.35 2.06 -26.80
N ASP A 70 17.35 2.83 -26.34
CA ASP A 70 17.13 4.08 -25.57
C ASP A 70 16.27 5.09 -26.34
N ARG A 71 16.60 5.30 -27.62
CA ARG A 71 15.84 6.22 -28.49
C ARG A 71 14.39 5.79 -28.68
N VAL A 72 14.15 4.49 -28.88
CA VAL A 72 12.82 3.94 -29.12
C VAL A 72 12.00 3.91 -27.83
N LEU A 73 12.61 3.54 -26.69
CA LEU A 73 11.97 3.62 -25.38
C LEU A 73 11.56 5.06 -25.02
N SER A 74 12.40 6.04 -25.36
CA SER A 74 12.06 7.46 -25.21
C SER A 74 10.76 7.79 -25.96
N LYS A 75 10.63 7.41 -27.23
CA LYS A 75 9.40 7.66 -28.00
C LYS A 75 8.22 6.88 -27.46
N PHE A 76 8.43 5.61 -27.11
CA PHE A 76 7.41 4.75 -26.52
C PHE A 76 6.75 5.39 -25.30
N TYR A 77 7.52 5.97 -24.37
CA TYR A 77 6.93 6.59 -23.19
C TYR A 77 6.03 7.79 -23.49
N ALA A 78 6.29 8.52 -24.58
CA ALA A 78 5.44 9.62 -25.04
C ALA A 78 4.22 9.15 -25.85
N GLU A 79 4.38 8.06 -26.59
CA GLU A 79 3.42 7.59 -27.59
C GLU A 79 2.51 6.46 -27.10
N ALA A 80 2.82 5.79 -25.99
CA ALA A 80 2.03 4.67 -25.49
C ALA A 80 0.57 5.06 -25.20
N ARG A 81 -0.38 4.32 -25.77
CA ARG A 81 -1.83 4.50 -25.58
C ARG A 81 -2.52 3.17 -25.27
N ASN A 82 -3.69 3.25 -24.65
CA ASN A 82 -4.59 2.11 -24.50
C ASN A 82 -5.26 1.77 -25.84
N LYS A 83 -6.06 0.69 -25.88
CA LYS A 83 -6.77 0.25 -27.10
C LYS A 83 -7.80 1.26 -27.63
N ASN A 84 -8.22 2.21 -26.81
CA ASN A 84 -9.15 3.28 -27.19
C ASN A 84 -8.40 4.52 -27.72
N GLY A 85 -7.07 4.49 -27.77
CA GLY A 85 -6.23 5.63 -28.17
C GLY A 85 -5.96 6.64 -27.04
N GLU A 86 -6.36 6.35 -25.80
CA GLU A 86 -6.21 7.27 -24.67
C GLU A 86 -4.85 7.10 -23.98
N LEU A 87 -4.37 8.16 -23.34
CA LEU A 87 -3.16 8.15 -22.53
C LEU A 87 -3.27 7.17 -21.36
N TYR A 88 -2.17 6.51 -21.05
CA TYR A 88 -2.06 5.71 -19.82
C TYR A 88 -1.91 6.60 -18.58
N LYS A 89 -2.45 6.16 -17.45
CA LYS A 89 -2.09 6.73 -16.14
C LYS A 89 -0.59 6.57 -15.87
N THR A 90 -0.03 7.48 -15.08
CA THR A 90 1.39 7.47 -14.68
C THR A 90 1.79 6.12 -14.06
N THR A 91 0.92 5.54 -13.23
CA THR A 91 1.12 4.23 -12.62
C THR A 91 1.27 3.11 -13.64
N THR A 92 0.38 3.07 -14.64
CA THR A 92 0.45 2.07 -15.72
C THR A 92 1.74 2.19 -16.52
N LEU A 93 2.14 3.41 -16.88
CA LEU A 93 3.39 3.63 -17.62
C LEU A 93 4.62 3.18 -16.81
N LYS A 94 4.62 3.49 -15.51
CA LYS A 94 5.67 3.07 -14.56
C LYS A 94 5.74 1.54 -14.45
N ASN A 95 4.61 0.86 -14.28
CA ASN A 95 4.52 -0.60 -14.23
C ASN A 95 5.05 -1.26 -15.51
N THR A 96 4.70 -0.69 -16.67
CA THR A 96 5.23 -1.14 -17.97
C THR A 96 6.74 -1.00 -18.03
N ARG A 97 7.28 0.17 -17.64
CA ARG A 97 8.74 0.40 -17.59
C ARG A 97 9.47 -0.64 -16.74
N TYR A 98 8.97 -0.95 -15.55
CA TYR A 98 9.60 -1.97 -14.72
C TYR A 98 9.46 -3.40 -15.28
N GLY A 99 8.34 -3.70 -15.95
CA GLY A 99 8.18 -4.99 -16.63
C GLY A 99 9.19 -5.15 -17.77
N ILE A 100 9.43 -4.10 -18.54
CA ILE A 100 10.46 -4.07 -19.58
C ILE A 100 11.85 -4.21 -18.95
N ASN A 101 12.15 -3.44 -17.90
CA ASN A 101 13.43 -3.51 -17.21
C ASN A 101 13.74 -4.92 -16.72
N ARG A 102 12.82 -5.56 -16.00
CA ARG A 102 13.01 -6.93 -15.49
C ARG A 102 13.35 -7.90 -16.62
N TYR A 103 12.63 -7.82 -17.75
CA TYR A 103 12.88 -8.70 -18.88
C TYR A 103 14.28 -8.49 -19.47
N LEU A 104 14.69 -7.24 -19.66
CA LEU A 104 15.99 -6.90 -20.23
C LEU A 104 17.14 -7.26 -19.27
N THR A 105 16.97 -7.09 -17.97
CA THR A 105 17.94 -7.54 -16.98
C THR A 105 18.11 -9.06 -17.03
N GLU A 106 17.01 -9.82 -17.13
CA GLU A 106 17.07 -11.29 -17.21
C GLU A 106 17.66 -11.79 -18.54
N LYS A 107 17.35 -11.13 -19.67
CA LYS A 107 17.70 -11.62 -21.02
C LYS A 107 18.99 -11.04 -21.59
N ARG A 108 19.40 -9.86 -21.14
CA ARG A 108 20.51 -9.10 -21.73
C ARG A 108 21.47 -8.52 -20.71
N ASP A 109 21.22 -8.69 -19.42
CA ASP A 109 21.99 -8.05 -18.34
C ASP A 109 22.05 -6.51 -18.48
N ILE A 110 20.92 -5.91 -18.89
CA ILE A 110 20.75 -4.46 -19.05
C ILE A 110 19.73 -3.94 -18.03
N ASP A 111 20.05 -2.83 -17.37
CA ASP A 111 19.13 -2.06 -16.51
C ASP A 111 18.79 -0.71 -17.17
N ILE A 112 17.67 -0.67 -17.90
CA ILE A 112 17.21 0.54 -18.60
C ILE A 112 16.86 1.69 -17.65
N MET A 113 16.80 1.45 -16.35
CA MET A 113 16.50 2.47 -15.36
C MET A 113 17.75 3.13 -14.79
N LYS A 114 18.87 2.40 -14.71
CA LYS A 114 20.10 2.84 -14.06
C LYS A 114 21.27 3.01 -15.00
N ASP A 115 21.32 2.23 -16.08
CA ASP A 115 22.44 2.24 -17.00
C ASP A 115 22.57 3.61 -17.70
N PRO A 116 23.78 4.19 -17.76
CA PRO A 116 24.02 5.51 -18.36
C PRO A 116 23.59 5.63 -19.83
N ASP A 117 23.56 4.52 -20.56
CA ASP A 117 23.15 4.51 -21.98
C ASP A 117 21.67 4.86 -22.18
N PHE A 118 20.84 4.81 -21.13
CA PHE A 118 19.39 5.04 -21.18
C PHE A 118 18.96 6.46 -20.75
N MET A 119 19.85 7.44 -20.83
CA MET A 119 19.55 8.82 -20.42
C MET A 119 18.35 9.45 -21.13
N LYS A 120 18.14 9.21 -22.45
CA LYS A 120 17.05 9.88 -23.19
C LYS A 120 15.70 9.33 -22.76
N SER A 121 15.56 8.01 -22.71
CA SER A 121 14.35 7.35 -22.24
C SER A 121 14.03 7.70 -20.80
N ASN A 122 15.03 7.77 -19.92
CA ASN A 122 14.84 8.19 -18.53
C ASN A 122 14.39 9.64 -18.39
N LYS A 123 14.96 10.57 -19.18
CA LYS A 123 14.51 11.97 -19.22
C LYS A 123 13.09 12.09 -19.74
N MET A 124 12.76 11.37 -20.82
CA MET A 124 11.42 11.41 -21.41
C MET A 124 10.36 10.80 -20.48
N PHE A 125 10.68 9.70 -19.81
CA PHE A 125 9.78 9.10 -18.81
C PHE A 125 9.43 10.10 -17.70
N LYS A 126 10.42 10.83 -17.18
CA LYS A 126 10.20 11.88 -16.17
C LYS A 126 9.31 13.00 -16.72
N ALA A 127 9.60 13.49 -17.93
CA ALA A 127 8.80 14.53 -18.58
C ALA A 127 7.34 14.09 -18.77
N MET A 128 7.11 12.87 -19.25
CA MET A 128 5.77 12.31 -19.41
C MET A 128 5.05 12.11 -18.09
N SER A 129 5.75 11.70 -17.02
CA SER A 129 5.14 11.60 -15.69
C SER A 129 4.61 12.95 -15.18
N VAL A 130 5.36 14.03 -15.43
CA VAL A 130 4.91 15.40 -15.11
C VAL A 130 3.72 15.82 -15.96
N GLN A 131 3.74 15.54 -17.27
CA GLN A 131 2.63 15.85 -18.17
C GLN A 131 1.36 15.10 -17.75
N LEU A 132 1.45 13.79 -17.54
CA LEU A 132 0.31 12.97 -17.10
C LEU A 132 -0.26 13.49 -15.76
N LYS A 133 0.57 13.97 -14.84
CA LYS A 133 0.09 14.60 -13.61
C LYS A 133 -0.69 15.90 -13.89
N ARG A 134 -0.20 16.76 -14.78
CA ARG A 134 -0.91 17.98 -15.20
C ARG A 134 -2.26 17.69 -15.87
N ASP A 135 -2.32 16.60 -16.62
CA ASP A 135 -3.52 16.16 -17.33
C ASP A 135 -4.50 15.39 -16.43
N GLY A 136 -4.26 15.33 -15.11
CA GLY A 136 -5.11 14.61 -14.16
C GLY A 136 -4.93 13.08 -14.16
N LEU A 137 -4.00 12.55 -14.95
CA LEU A 137 -3.66 11.13 -15.08
C LEU A 137 -2.51 10.69 -14.14
N GLY A 138 -2.11 11.57 -13.22
CA GLY A 138 -1.16 11.27 -12.14
C GLY A 138 -1.80 10.73 -10.86
N GLY A 139 -3.11 10.95 -10.69
CA GLY A 139 -3.84 10.55 -9.48
C GLY A 139 -3.98 9.04 -9.33
N ILE A 140 -3.95 8.59 -8.08
CA ILE A 140 -4.18 7.20 -7.68
C ILE A 140 -5.49 7.15 -6.92
N GLU A 141 -6.38 6.26 -7.34
CA GLU A 141 -7.67 6.05 -6.69
C GLU A 141 -7.52 4.89 -5.70
N HIS A 142 -7.60 5.20 -4.41
CA HIS A 142 -7.60 4.19 -3.36
C HIS A 142 -9.02 3.73 -3.08
N TYR A 143 -9.18 2.46 -2.70
CA TYR A 143 -10.47 1.97 -2.26
C TYR A 143 -10.83 2.65 -0.93
N PRO A 144 -11.98 3.34 -0.85
CA PRO A 144 -12.34 4.06 0.36
C PRO A 144 -12.63 3.09 1.51
N PRO A 145 -12.47 3.55 2.77
CA PRO A 145 -13.05 2.85 3.90
C PRO A 145 -14.57 2.72 3.71
N ILE A 146 -15.12 1.64 4.26
CA ILE A 146 -16.55 1.45 4.41
C ILE A 146 -17.08 2.47 5.41
N GLU A 147 -18.09 3.23 5.00
CA GLU A 147 -18.76 4.22 5.85
C GLU A 147 -19.44 3.57 7.06
N GLU A 148 -19.59 4.32 8.15
CA GLU A 148 -20.07 3.80 9.43
C GLU A 148 -21.50 3.22 9.35
N ASP A 149 -22.42 3.91 8.68
CA ASP A 149 -23.80 3.41 8.54
C ASP A 149 -23.89 2.19 7.62
N HIS A 150 -23.01 2.13 6.63
CA HIS A 150 -22.89 0.97 5.74
C HIS A 150 -22.33 -0.25 6.50
N ILE A 151 -21.31 -0.08 7.35
CA ILE A 151 -20.78 -1.22 8.13
C ILE A 151 -21.82 -1.73 9.14
N LYS A 152 -22.60 -0.83 9.77
CA LYS A 152 -23.73 -1.21 10.65
C LYS A 152 -24.81 -1.98 9.88
N THR A 153 -25.15 -1.53 8.68
CA THR A 153 -26.13 -2.20 7.80
C THR A 153 -25.65 -3.60 7.40
N ILE A 154 -24.39 -3.70 6.98
CA ILE A 154 -23.74 -4.98 6.65
C ILE A 154 -23.81 -5.91 7.87
N TYR A 155 -23.30 -5.49 9.03
CA TYR A 155 -23.34 -6.32 10.24
C TYR A 155 -24.77 -6.72 10.62
N SER A 156 -25.74 -5.83 10.45
CA SER A 156 -27.17 -6.08 10.73
C SER A 156 -27.73 -7.20 9.85
N SER A 157 -27.39 -7.22 8.56
CA SER A 157 -27.83 -8.25 7.59
C SER A 157 -27.21 -9.63 7.80
N LEU A 158 -26.11 -9.73 8.55
CA LEU A 158 -25.41 -10.99 8.79
C LEU A 158 -26.03 -11.77 9.96
N THR A 159 -26.55 -12.95 9.65
CA THR A 159 -26.99 -13.97 10.60
C THR A 159 -25.91 -15.04 10.84
N GLN A 160 -26.07 -15.82 11.90
CA GLN A 160 -25.30 -17.05 12.15
C GLN A 160 -26.12 -18.32 11.91
N MET A 161 -27.27 -18.23 11.24
CA MET A 161 -28.24 -19.33 11.13
C MET A 161 -28.09 -20.12 9.83
N ASP A 162 -27.38 -19.57 8.84
CA ASP A 162 -27.13 -20.21 7.55
C ASP A 162 -25.61 -20.19 7.21
N PRO A 163 -25.13 -21.16 6.41
CA PRO A 163 -23.71 -21.30 6.11
C PRO A 163 -23.10 -20.11 5.37
N VAL A 164 -23.87 -19.49 4.48
CA VAL A 164 -23.39 -18.37 3.66
C VAL A 164 -23.18 -17.15 4.55
N SER A 165 -24.18 -16.80 5.35
CA SER A 165 -24.13 -15.65 6.23
C SER A 165 -23.10 -15.80 7.35
N LEU A 166 -23.01 -16.99 7.95
CA LEU A 166 -21.98 -17.29 8.97
C LEU A 166 -20.57 -17.13 8.38
N GLN A 167 -20.34 -17.65 7.17
CA GLN A 167 -19.06 -17.53 6.49
C GLN A 167 -18.74 -16.06 6.13
N GLN A 168 -19.73 -15.30 5.65
CA GLN A 168 -19.57 -13.87 5.34
C GLN A 168 -19.23 -13.04 6.59
N LYS A 169 -19.86 -13.35 7.72
CA LYS A 169 -19.56 -12.74 9.02
C LYS A 169 -18.13 -13.01 9.46
N VAL A 170 -17.72 -14.28 9.47
CA VAL A 170 -16.35 -14.66 9.81
C VAL A 170 -15.34 -14.07 8.84
N PHE A 171 -15.66 -14.00 7.55
CA PHE A 171 -14.82 -13.34 6.56
C PHE A 171 -14.58 -11.85 6.89
N ILE A 172 -15.65 -11.08 7.16
CA ILE A 172 -15.52 -9.66 7.51
C ILE A 172 -14.71 -9.49 8.79
N ASP A 173 -15.01 -10.27 9.84
CA ASP A 173 -14.28 -10.19 11.10
C ASP A 173 -12.78 -10.48 10.88
N LEU A 174 -12.44 -11.53 10.15
CA LEU A 174 -11.04 -11.84 9.85
C LEU A 174 -10.34 -10.73 9.07
N MET A 175 -11.03 -10.12 8.10
CA MET A 175 -10.47 -9.04 7.30
C MET A 175 -10.24 -7.77 8.12
N LEU A 176 -11.16 -7.44 9.04
CA LEU A 176 -11.07 -6.26 9.90
C LEU A 176 -10.06 -6.44 11.03
N TYR A 177 -10.20 -7.47 11.86
CA TYR A 177 -9.39 -7.64 13.06
C TYR A 177 -7.91 -7.93 12.80
N PHE A 178 -7.59 -8.54 11.64
CA PHE A 178 -6.22 -8.80 11.22
C PHE A 178 -5.77 -7.89 10.07
N GLY A 179 -6.57 -6.89 9.71
CA GLY A 179 -6.28 -5.92 8.65
C GLY A 179 -5.82 -6.56 7.33
N ARG A 180 -6.31 -7.76 6.97
CA ARG A 180 -5.70 -8.58 5.89
C ARG A 180 -5.79 -7.89 4.52
N ARG A 181 -4.87 -8.21 3.61
CA ARG A 181 -4.98 -7.74 2.22
C ARG A 181 -6.13 -8.44 1.50
N GLY A 182 -6.80 -7.71 0.60
CA GLY A 182 -8.09 -8.12 0.04
C GLY A 182 -8.13 -9.43 -0.75
N ARG A 183 -6.99 -9.96 -1.23
CA ARG A 183 -6.94 -11.22 -1.99
C ARG A 183 -5.79 -12.14 -1.58
N GLU A 184 -4.82 -11.63 -0.83
CA GLU A 184 -3.58 -12.34 -0.54
C GLU A 184 -3.81 -13.48 0.45
N ASN A 185 -3.30 -14.67 0.12
CA ASN A 185 -3.32 -15.89 0.91
C ASN A 185 -4.71 -16.38 1.37
N LEU A 186 -5.81 -15.69 1.03
CA LEU A 186 -7.17 -16.05 1.46
C LEU A 186 -7.55 -17.46 1.04
N ARG A 187 -7.12 -17.87 -0.16
CA ARG A 187 -7.39 -19.21 -0.69
C ARG A 187 -6.63 -20.31 0.06
N ASP A 188 -5.46 -19.98 0.56
CA ASP A 188 -4.51 -20.94 1.11
C ASP A 188 -4.56 -21.01 2.65
N LEU A 189 -5.39 -20.17 3.28
CA LEU A 189 -5.70 -20.24 4.70
C LEU A 189 -6.24 -21.60 5.07
N LYS A 190 -5.68 -22.17 6.14
CA LYS A 190 -6.06 -23.45 6.73
C LYS A 190 -6.66 -23.23 8.11
N VAL A 191 -7.48 -24.18 8.56
CA VAL A 191 -8.06 -24.13 9.91
C VAL A 191 -6.96 -24.06 10.97
N LYS A 192 -5.87 -24.81 10.77
CA LYS A 192 -4.70 -24.83 11.65
C LYS A 192 -3.86 -23.55 11.63
N ASP A 193 -4.14 -22.58 10.77
CA ASP A 193 -3.41 -21.31 10.77
C ASP A 193 -3.90 -20.39 11.91
N PHE A 194 -5.02 -20.75 12.56
CA PHE A 194 -5.62 -20.01 13.67
C PHE A 194 -5.54 -20.79 14.97
N GLU A 195 -5.39 -20.05 16.07
CA GLU A 195 -5.39 -20.57 17.43
C GLU A 195 -6.42 -19.84 18.28
N PHE A 196 -7.20 -20.60 19.05
CA PHE A 196 -8.01 -20.06 20.13
C PHE A 196 -7.20 -20.08 21.42
N SER A 197 -7.01 -18.91 22.01
CA SER A 197 -6.23 -18.74 23.23
C SER A 197 -7.01 -17.93 24.27
N LYS A 198 -6.52 -18.01 25.51
CA LYS A 198 -7.06 -17.29 26.67
C LYS A 198 -5.92 -16.59 27.39
N GLN A 199 -6.19 -15.41 27.93
CA GLN A 199 -5.24 -14.64 28.73
C GLN A 199 -5.93 -14.12 29.99
N GLY A 200 -5.24 -14.20 31.13
CA GLY A 200 -5.81 -13.86 32.44
C GLY A 200 -6.55 -15.02 33.10
N GLY A 201 -7.27 -14.74 34.19
CA GLY A 201 -8.05 -15.73 34.94
C GLY A 201 -9.26 -15.10 35.63
N GLY A 202 -10.27 -15.91 35.93
CA GLY A 202 -11.54 -15.47 36.52
C GLY A 202 -12.26 -14.45 35.64
N ASP A 203 -12.79 -13.38 36.24
CA ASP A 203 -13.54 -12.33 35.53
C ASP A 203 -12.71 -11.52 34.53
N LYS A 204 -11.38 -11.56 34.67
CA LYS A 204 -10.40 -10.93 33.77
C LYS A 204 -9.90 -11.88 32.66
N GLU A 205 -10.54 -13.03 32.45
CA GLU A 205 -10.25 -13.89 31.32
C GLU A 205 -10.66 -13.20 30.00
N HIS A 206 -9.69 -13.01 29.11
CA HIS A 206 -9.89 -12.54 27.75
C HIS A 206 -9.66 -13.69 26.77
N ARG A 207 -10.71 -14.09 26.06
CA ARG A 207 -10.65 -15.13 25.02
C ARG A 207 -10.43 -14.46 23.67
N TYR A 208 -9.56 -15.01 22.84
CA TYR A 208 -9.26 -14.43 21.52
C TYR A 208 -8.83 -15.47 20.50
N ILE A 209 -8.95 -15.10 19.22
CA ILE A 209 -8.34 -15.82 18.10
C ILE A 209 -7.08 -15.07 17.67
N ARG A 210 -5.99 -15.80 17.40
CA ARG A 210 -4.78 -15.28 16.75
C ARG A 210 -4.41 -16.10 15.53
N ILE A 211 -3.67 -15.50 14.61
CA ILE A 211 -2.98 -16.22 13.54
C ILE A 211 -1.65 -16.72 14.11
N GLN A 212 -1.39 -18.02 14.02
CA GLN A 212 -0.18 -18.64 14.57
C GLN A 212 0.89 -18.96 13.50
N ARG A 213 0.53 -18.84 12.23
CA ARG A 213 1.44 -19.04 11.11
C ARG A 213 2.06 -17.72 10.66
N ASP A 214 3.38 -17.72 10.49
CA ASP A 214 4.05 -16.70 9.70
C ASP A 214 3.78 -16.98 8.21
N GLU A 215 3.06 -16.05 7.58
CA GLU A 215 2.69 -16.14 6.17
C GLU A 215 3.65 -15.32 5.32
N LEU A 216 4.13 -15.90 4.23
CA LEU A 216 4.72 -15.09 3.16
C LEU A 216 3.67 -14.13 2.65
N THR A 217 3.91 -12.83 2.81
CA THR A 217 3.07 -11.79 2.23
C THR A 217 3.89 -10.93 1.28
N LYS A 218 3.19 -10.15 0.46
CA LYS A 218 3.76 -9.27 -0.56
C LYS A 218 4.91 -8.43 0.01
N ASN A 219 4.65 -7.86 1.19
CA ASN A 219 5.58 -7.02 1.91
C ASN A 219 6.53 -7.85 2.80
N HIS A 220 6.09 -8.97 3.37
CA HIS A 220 6.89 -9.79 4.28
C HIS A 220 7.38 -11.08 3.63
N LYS A 221 8.49 -10.97 2.88
CA LYS A 221 9.16 -12.10 2.21
C LYS A 221 10.49 -12.50 2.84
N GLU A 222 11.16 -11.54 3.48
CA GLU A 222 12.55 -11.66 3.96
C GLU A 222 12.69 -11.21 5.43
N ASP A 223 11.63 -10.67 6.05
CA ASP A 223 11.65 -10.18 7.43
C ASP A 223 10.83 -11.05 8.37
N THR A 224 11.18 -11.03 9.65
CA THR A 224 10.55 -11.81 10.73
C THR A 224 9.32 -11.11 11.34
N ASN A 225 8.86 -10.02 10.75
CA ASN A 225 7.86 -9.15 11.35
C ASN A 225 6.46 -9.69 11.05
N THR A 226 5.93 -10.50 11.96
CA THR A 226 4.59 -11.07 11.89
C THR A 226 3.56 -10.07 12.42
N ALA A 227 2.50 -9.82 11.66
CA ALA A 227 1.39 -9.00 12.16
C ALA A 227 0.81 -9.63 13.44
N VAL A 228 0.69 -8.84 14.50
CA VAL A 228 0.33 -9.31 15.86
C VAL A 228 -1.16 -9.18 16.20
N GLY A 229 -2.00 -9.07 15.18
CA GLY A 229 -3.45 -8.91 15.35
C GLY A 229 -4.06 -10.00 16.23
N LYS A 230 -4.99 -9.60 17.11
CA LYS A 230 -5.80 -10.50 17.94
C LYS A 230 -7.26 -10.11 17.82
N MET A 231 -8.12 -11.10 17.61
CA MET A 231 -9.57 -10.93 17.56
C MET A 231 -10.17 -11.35 18.90
N TYR A 232 -10.46 -10.37 19.76
CA TYR A 232 -10.96 -10.61 21.11
C TYR A 232 -12.46 -10.89 21.16
N GLU A 233 -12.87 -11.66 22.17
CA GLU A 233 -14.27 -11.88 22.46
C GLU A 233 -14.93 -10.59 22.97
N VAL A 234 -16.08 -10.27 22.39
CA VAL A 234 -17.01 -9.26 22.91
C VAL A 234 -18.03 -9.99 23.78
N LYS A 235 -18.03 -9.70 25.09
CA LYS A 235 -18.96 -10.29 26.06
C LYS A 235 -20.39 -9.81 25.74
N ASP A 236 -21.36 -10.70 25.93
CA ASP A 236 -22.81 -10.46 25.74
C ASP A 236 -23.25 -9.97 24.34
N ASP A 237 -22.37 -10.03 23.35
CA ASP A 237 -22.70 -9.74 21.96
C ASP A 237 -23.10 -11.03 21.21
N ALA A 238 -24.31 -11.04 20.65
CA ALA A 238 -24.80 -12.12 19.78
C ALA A 238 -23.95 -12.26 18.51
N LYS A 239 -23.35 -11.17 18.01
CA LYS A 239 -22.49 -11.11 16.82
C LYS A 239 -21.00 -11.10 17.16
N CYS A 240 -20.66 -11.50 18.38
CA CYS A 240 -19.28 -11.61 18.84
C CYS A 240 -18.40 -12.38 17.82
N PRO A 241 -17.24 -11.82 17.43
CA PRO A 241 -16.40 -12.38 16.38
C PRO A 241 -15.79 -13.73 16.78
N VAL A 242 -15.37 -13.89 18.04
CA VAL A 242 -14.83 -15.16 18.55
C VAL A 242 -15.88 -16.27 18.56
N LYS A 243 -17.11 -15.96 19.03
CA LYS A 243 -18.21 -16.92 19.04
C LYS A 243 -18.60 -17.34 17.61
N SER A 244 -18.67 -16.37 16.69
CA SER A 244 -18.95 -16.62 15.26
C SER A 244 -17.87 -17.50 14.63
N PHE A 245 -16.59 -17.22 14.91
CA PHE A 245 -15.46 -18.00 14.43
C PHE A 245 -15.51 -19.44 14.93
N ILE A 246 -15.72 -19.65 16.24
CA ILE A 246 -15.82 -20.99 16.82
C ILE A 246 -16.98 -21.75 16.17
N LYS A 247 -18.17 -21.15 16.10
CA LYS A 247 -19.34 -21.76 15.43
C LYS A 247 -19.02 -22.17 14.00
N TYR A 248 -18.41 -21.28 13.22
CA TYR A 248 -17.99 -21.59 11.85
C TYR A 248 -17.07 -22.81 11.80
N THR A 249 -16.01 -22.84 12.60
CA THR A 249 -15.07 -23.97 12.63
C THR A 249 -15.71 -25.29 13.03
N THR A 250 -16.70 -25.29 13.93
CA THR A 250 -17.42 -26.52 14.31
C THR A 250 -18.30 -27.08 13.20
N LYS A 251 -18.70 -26.25 12.23
CA LYS A 251 -19.57 -26.64 11.11
C LYS A 251 -18.78 -26.97 9.83
N LEU A 252 -17.46 -26.74 9.82
CA LEU A 252 -16.57 -27.05 8.69
C LEU A 252 -16.46 -28.56 8.45
N ASN A 253 -16.15 -28.93 7.21
CA ASN A 253 -15.87 -30.32 6.86
C ASN A 253 -14.42 -30.68 7.21
N THR A 254 -14.23 -31.71 8.02
CA THR A 254 -12.90 -32.18 8.47
C THR A 254 -12.06 -32.78 7.36
N ASN A 255 -12.67 -33.22 6.25
CA ASN A 255 -11.95 -33.77 5.10
C ASN A 255 -11.33 -32.68 4.19
N CYS A 256 -11.44 -31.40 4.58
CA CYS A 256 -10.84 -30.28 3.86
C CYS A 256 -10.06 -29.41 4.86
N GLU A 257 -8.75 -29.28 4.66
CA GLU A 257 -7.89 -28.51 5.57
C GLU A 257 -8.04 -26.99 5.41
N TYR A 258 -8.61 -26.53 4.29
CA TYR A 258 -8.76 -25.11 3.98
C TYR A 258 -9.85 -24.46 4.84
N PHE A 259 -9.61 -23.22 5.24
CA PHE A 259 -10.49 -22.46 6.13
C PHE A 259 -11.79 -22.04 5.44
N PHE A 260 -11.71 -21.50 4.22
CA PHE A 260 -12.89 -21.10 3.44
C PHE A 260 -13.36 -22.22 2.51
N GLN A 261 -14.39 -22.92 2.93
CA GLN A 261 -14.99 -24.06 2.23
C GLN A 261 -16.28 -23.66 1.53
N ARG A 262 -16.70 -24.41 0.50
CA ARG A 262 -17.94 -24.15 -0.21
C ARG A 262 -19.15 -24.38 0.72
N PRO A 263 -20.05 -23.40 0.91
CA PRO A 263 -21.26 -23.60 1.71
C PRO A 263 -22.22 -24.55 1.01
N LYS A 264 -22.88 -25.43 1.78
CA LYS A 264 -23.93 -26.30 1.25
C LYS A 264 -25.21 -25.50 0.94
N THR A 265 -25.91 -25.89 -0.11
CA THR A 265 -27.22 -25.30 -0.48
C THR A 265 -28.34 -25.76 0.46
N THR A 266 -28.26 -27.01 0.94
CA THR A 266 -29.24 -27.60 1.86
C THR A 266 -28.51 -28.08 3.11
N ILE A 267 -28.99 -27.65 4.27
CA ILE A 267 -28.49 -28.09 5.57
C ILE A 267 -29.36 -29.26 6.01
N ASN A 268 -28.73 -30.38 6.36
CA ASN A 268 -29.39 -31.47 7.07
C ASN A 268 -28.98 -31.38 8.55
N ASP A 269 -29.88 -31.70 9.48
CA ASP A 269 -29.60 -31.78 10.91
C ASP A 269 -28.35 -32.65 11.18
N ASP A 270 -27.21 -32.21 11.72
CA ASP A 270 -26.79 -30.87 12.10
C ASP A 270 -25.24 -30.80 12.30
N SER A 271 -24.45 -31.64 11.62
CA SER A 271 -22.99 -31.71 11.89
C SER A 271 -22.14 -30.81 10.98
N VAL A 272 -22.36 -30.85 9.67
CA VAL A 272 -21.45 -30.23 8.69
C VAL A 272 -22.21 -29.37 7.68
N TRP A 273 -21.93 -28.07 7.68
CA TRP A 273 -22.60 -27.08 6.81
C TRP A 273 -21.83 -26.74 5.53
N TYR A 274 -20.59 -27.22 5.38
CA TYR A 274 -19.72 -26.93 4.24
C TYR A 274 -19.31 -28.21 3.51
N ASP A 275 -19.08 -28.13 2.21
CA ASP A 275 -18.54 -29.23 1.42
C ASP A 275 -17.05 -29.40 1.67
N ALA A 276 -16.52 -30.61 1.43
CA ALA A 276 -15.08 -30.90 1.46
C ALA A 276 -14.37 -30.30 0.22
N SER A 277 -14.56 -29.01 -0.02
CA SER A 277 -14.05 -28.31 -1.20
C SER A 277 -13.80 -26.84 -0.86
N PRO A 278 -12.60 -26.31 -1.14
CA PRO A 278 -12.29 -24.92 -0.88
C PRO A 278 -13.00 -23.97 -1.86
N LEU A 279 -13.24 -22.74 -1.42
CA LEU A 279 -13.69 -21.67 -2.31
C LEU A 279 -12.58 -21.27 -3.30
N GLY A 280 -12.95 -20.87 -4.51
CA GLY A 280 -12.01 -20.39 -5.51
C GLY A 280 -11.49 -18.97 -5.23
N HIS A 281 -10.32 -18.64 -5.77
CA HIS A 281 -9.70 -17.30 -5.61
C HIS A 281 -10.63 -16.16 -6.10
N ASN A 282 -11.40 -16.39 -7.17
CA ASN A 282 -12.34 -15.38 -7.68
C ASN A 282 -13.55 -15.20 -6.78
N THR A 283 -14.09 -16.28 -6.21
CA THR A 283 -15.20 -16.23 -5.24
C THR A 283 -14.78 -15.47 -3.99
N LEU A 284 -13.63 -15.82 -3.41
CA LEU A 284 -13.07 -15.09 -2.26
C LEU A 284 -12.79 -13.62 -2.61
N GLY A 285 -12.23 -13.36 -3.78
CA GLY A 285 -11.96 -12.01 -4.27
C GLY A 285 -13.20 -11.16 -4.60
N ALA A 286 -14.39 -11.76 -4.57
CA ALA A 286 -15.69 -11.11 -4.79
C ALA A 286 -16.59 -11.12 -3.54
N MET A 287 -16.06 -11.55 -2.38
CA MET A 287 -16.84 -11.72 -1.15
C MET A 287 -17.47 -10.41 -0.66
N MET A 288 -16.69 -9.32 -0.53
CA MET A 288 -17.24 -8.04 -0.09
C MET A 288 -18.27 -7.45 -1.08
N PRO A 289 -18.05 -7.47 -2.41
CA PRO A 289 -19.10 -7.13 -3.36
C PRO A 289 -20.41 -7.90 -3.17
N ALA A 290 -20.34 -9.23 -2.98
CA ALA A 290 -21.52 -10.07 -2.76
C ALA A 290 -22.23 -9.75 -1.43
N ILE A 291 -21.48 -9.37 -0.40
CA ILE A 291 -22.05 -8.94 0.89
C ILE A 291 -22.78 -7.59 0.73
N CYS A 292 -22.20 -6.64 -0.01
CA CYS A 292 -22.85 -5.34 -0.26
C CYS A 292 -24.19 -5.52 -1.00
N GLU A 293 -24.20 -6.39 -2.02
CA GLU A 293 -25.41 -6.71 -2.79
C GLU A 293 -26.48 -7.35 -1.90
N LYS A 294 -26.10 -8.35 -1.09
CA LYS A 294 -27.03 -9.01 -0.15
C LYS A 294 -27.58 -8.05 0.91
N ALA A 295 -26.77 -7.07 1.34
CA ALA A 295 -27.18 -6.05 2.29
C ALA A 295 -28.01 -4.92 1.66
N GLY A 296 -28.24 -4.94 0.33
CA GLY A 296 -29.01 -3.92 -0.38
C GLY A 296 -28.31 -2.56 -0.46
N LEU A 297 -26.97 -2.52 -0.39
CA LEU A 297 -26.22 -1.27 -0.45
C LEU A 297 -26.13 -0.74 -1.89
N GLY A 298 -26.41 0.55 -2.08
CA GLY A 298 -26.22 1.23 -3.36
C GLY A 298 -24.75 1.46 -3.72
N LYS A 299 -23.85 1.47 -2.73
CA LYS A 299 -22.40 1.63 -2.91
C LYS A 299 -21.70 0.28 -2.87
N ARG A 300 -20.82 0.04 -3.85
CA ARG A 300 -20.04 -1.19 -3.96
C ARG A 300 -18.68 -1.05 -3.28
N TYR A 301 -18.40 -1.92 -2.30
CA TYR A 301 -17.09 -2.03 -1.67
C TYR A 301 -16.33 -3.28 -2.14
N THR A 302 -15.00 -3.25 -2.00
CA THR A 302 -14.13 -4.41 -2.29
C THR A 302 -13.52 -4.96 -1.00
N ASN A 303 -12.92 -6.14 -1.06
CA ASN A 303 -12.21 -6.70 0.10
C ASN A 303 -11.10 -5.76 0.62
N HIS A 304 -10.55 -4.89 -0.24
CA HIS A 304 -9.53 -3.92 0.18
C HIS A 304 -10.12 -2.77 1.02
N SER A 305 -11.42 -2.46 0.83
CA SER A 305 -12.12 -1.47 1.66
C SER A 305 -12.15 -1.88 3.14
N LEU A 306 -12.18 -3.17 3.46
CA LEU A 306 -12.11 -3.65 4.84
C LEU A 306 -10.77 -3.31 5.51
N ARG A 307 -9.66 -3.46 4.78
CA ARG A 307 -8.33 -3.03 5.27
C ARG A 307 -8.29 -1.52 5.46
N ALA A 308 -8.83 -0.75 4.51
CA ALA A 308 -8.93 0.70 4.63
C ALA A 308 -9.77 1.10 5.86
N THR A 309 -10.92 0.46 6.09
CA THR A 309 -11.75 0.65 7.29
C THR A 309 -10.96 0.36 8.56
N THR A 310 -10.17 -0.72 8.59
CA THR A 310 -9.36 -1.07 9.77
C THR A 310 -8.38 0.05 10.12
N VAL A 311 -7.65 0.53 9.11
CA VAL A 311 -6.69 1.63 9.30
C VAL A 311 -7.41 2.88 9.76
N HIS A 312 -8.49 3.25 9.08
CA HIS A 312 -9.26 4.46 9.36
C HIS A 312 -9.88 4.46 10.77
N VAL A 313 -10.54 3.38 11.18
CA VAL A 313 -11.16 3.27 12.52
C VAL A 313 -10.11 3.36 13.64
N LEU A 314 -8.93 2.76 13.44
CA LEU A 314 -7.86 2.84 14.44
C LEU A 314 -7.20 4.23 14.48
N ASP A 315 -7.03 4.87 13.33
CA ASP A 315 -6.49 6.22 13.22
C ASP A 315 -7.44 7.27 13.83
N GLU A 316 -8.74 7.18 13.53
CA GLU A 316 -9.78 8.03 14.15
C GLU A 316 -9.95 7.79 15.66
N ALA A 317 -9.48 6.66 16.17
CA ALA A 317 -9.41 6.40 17.61
C ALA A 317 -8.10 6.89 18.25
N ASP A 318 -7.29 7.68 17.52
CA ASP A 318 -6.00 8.24 17.94
C ASP A 318 -4.95 7.18 18.34
N PHE A 319 -5.01 5.97 17.77
CA PHE A 319 -3.95 4.99 17.96
C PHE A 319 -2.70 5.38 17.16
N ALA A 320 -1.53 5.31 17.81
CA ALA A 320 -0.26 5.61 17.15
C ALA A 320 -0.02 4.73 15.91
N GLY A 321 0.51 5.33 14.83
CA GLY A 321 0.77 4.67 13.54
C GLY A 321 1.49 3.34 13.67
N ARG A 322 2.57 3.27 14.46
CA ARG A 322 3.27 2.01 14.78
C ARG A 322 2.37 0.86 15.28
N HIS A 323 1.32 1.13 16.05
CA HIS A 323 0.41 0.10 16.54
C HIS A 323 -0.52 -0.35 15.40
N ILE A 324 -1.02 0.59 14.60
CA ILE A 324 -1.82 0.30 13.40
C ILE A 324 -1.01 -0.56 12.42
N MET A 325 0.27 -0.22 12.20
CA MET A 325 1.19 -0.99 11.37
C MET A 325 1.35 -2.43 11.88
N SER A 326 1.47 -2.63 13.18
CA SER A 326 1.64 -3.98 13.76
C SER A 326 0.42 -4.89 13.56
N VAL A 327 -0.79 -4.31 13.46
CA VAL A 327 -2.03 -5.06 13.17
C VAL A 327 -2.19 -5.29 11.68
N THR A 328 -1.88 -4.26 10.87
CA THR A 328 -2.15 -4.26 9.43
C THR A 328 -0.98 -4.79 8.59
N GLY A 329 0.22 -4.98 9.16
CA GLY A 329 1.41 -5.42 8.42
C GLY A 329 1.90 -4.40 7.38
N HIS A 330 1.78 -3.10 7.69
CA HIS A 330 2.46 -2.05 6.94
C HIS A 330 3.91 -1.91 7.43
N LYS A 331 4.83 -1.59 6.52
CA LYS A 331 6.28 -1.43 6.83
C LYS A 331 6.67 0.00 7.16
N SER A 332 5.85 0.97 6.76
CA SER A 332 6.10 2.39 6.95
C SER A 332 4.79 3.08 7.30
N GLU A 333 4.87 4.09 8.18
CA GLU A 333 3.76 4.99 8.47
C GLU A 333 3.37 5.80 7.22
N ASN A 334 4.30 6.03 6.29
CA ASN A 334 3.98 6.71 5.04
C ASN A 334 2.95 5.95 4.21
N SER A 335 2.97 4.60 4.26
CA SER A 335 1.95 3.77 3.61
C SER A 335 0.59 3.82 4.32
N LEU A 336 0.52 4.29 5.58
CA LEU A 336 -0.75 4.53 6.26
C LEU A 336 -1.42 5.81 5.77
N LYS A 337 -0.64 6.85 5.43
CA LYS A 337 -1.17 8.12 4.88
C LYS A 337 -2.02 7.91 3.63
N THR A 338 -1.81 6.82 2.90
CA THR A 338 -2.65 6.46 1.75
C THR A 338 -4.11 6.15 2.14
N TYR A 339 -4.34 5.73 3.39
CA TYR A 339 -5.66 5.47 3.97
C TYR A 339 -6.15 6.58 4.89
N THR A 340 -5.21 7.26 5.57
CA THR A 340 -5.45 8.31 6.57
C THR A 340 -5.10 9.70 6.06
N GLY A 341 -4.98 9.86 4.74
CA GLY A 341 -4.36 11.01 4.05
C GLY A 341 -5.08 12.35 4.22
N PHE A 342 -6.08 12.38 5.08
CA PHE A 342 -6.79 13.55 5.51
C PHE A 342 -6.81 13.54 7.02
N THR A 343 -6.35 14.63 7.61
CA THR A 343 -6.59 14.91 9.02
C THR A 343 -8.10 14.84 9.26
N SER A 344 -8.54 13.98 10.18
CA SER A 344 -9.98 13.83 10.47
C SER A 344 -10.60 15.17 10.85
N ASP A 345 -11.89 15.37 10.60
CA ASP A 345 -12.58 16.62 10.99
C ASP A 345 -12.43 16.88 12.50
N ARG A 346 -12.40 15.84 13.32
CA ARG A 346 -12.10 15.94 14.76
C ARG A 346 -10.70 16.49 15.01
N ALA A 347 -9.70 15.95 14.33
CA ALA A 347 -8.33 16.42 14.45
C ALA A 347 -8.17 17.85 13.91
N LEU A 348 -8.79 18.19 12.77
CA LEU A 348 -8.81 19.56 12.23
C LEU A 348 -9.48 20.53 13.19
N HIS A 349 -10.60 20.14 13.80
CA HIS A 349 -11.28 20.93 14.82
C HIS A 349 -10.39 21.13 16.06
N ASN A 350 -9.73 20.08 16.54
CA ASN A 350 -8.78 20.19 17.65
C ASN A 350 -7.58 21.08 17.31
N MET A 351 -7.00 20.94 16.13
CA MET A 351 -5.90 21.81 15.64
C MET A 351 -6.35 23.26 15.57
N SER A 352 -7.56 23.52 15.04
CA SER A 352 -8.16 24.85 14.98
C SER A 352 -8.37 25.45 16.37
N ASN A 353 -8.84 24.66 17.33
CA ASN A 353 -9.01 25.10 18.72
C ASN A 353 -7.68 25.47 19.37
N VAL A 354 -6.65 24.64 19.22
CA VAL A 354 -5.30 24.91 19.75
C VAL A 354 -4.73 26.20 19.16
N ILE A 355 -4.86 26.40 17.84
CA ILE A 355 -4.45 27.65 17.18
C ILE A 355 -5.23 28.83 17.78
N SER A 356 -6.56 28.71 17.90
CA SER A 356 -7.43 29.76 18.43
C SER A 356 -7.11 30.11 19.88
N GLU A 357 -6.79 29.13 20.72
CA GLU A 357 -6.37 29.33 22.11
C GLU A 357 -5.00 30.02 22.19
N SER A 358 -4.04 29.65 21.34
CA SER A 358 -2.72 30.29 21.31
C SER A 358 -2.76 31.76 20.89
N LEU A 359 -3.72 32.12 20.04
CA LEU A 359 -3.95 33.50 19.58
C LEU A 359 -4.71 34.34 20.59
N ARG A 360 -5.37 33.71 21.57
CA ARG A 360 -5.96 34.39 22.72
C ARG A 360 -4.85 34.71 23.72
N THR A 361 -4.04 35.72 23.37
CA THR A 361 -3.16 36.40 24.34
C THR A 361 -3.95 36.77 25.58
N ASP A 362 -3.43 36.41 26.74
CA ASP A 362 -3.98 36.68 28.07
C ASP A 362 -4.61 38.08 28.18
N ALA A 363 -5.94 38.10 28.17
CA ALA A 363 -6.71 39.16 28.80
C ALA A 363 -7.34 38.63 30.09
N THR A 364 -6.61 37.83 30.88
CA THR A 364 -6.77 37.76 32.34
C THR A 364 -5.67 36.92 32.98
N SER A 365 -4.68 37.61 33.54
CA SER A 365 -3.83 37.06 34.59
C SER A 365 -4.68 36.70 35.81
N THR A 366 -4.89 35.41 36.06
CA THR A 366 -5.04 34.90 37.43
C THR A 366 -4.60 33.43 37.53
N THR A 367 -3.49 33.26 38.23
CA THR A 367 -2.94 32.07 38.90
C THR A 367 -3.80 30.79 38.92
N SER A 368 -3.25 29.69 38.41
CA SER A 368 -3.20 28.42 39.16
C SER A 368 -2.09 27.51 38.64
N THR A 369 -1.26 27.07 39.58
CA THR A 369 -0.15 26.13 39.44
C THR A 369 -0.64 24.73 39.09
N ALA A 370 -0.13 24.16 37.99
CA ALA A 370 0.00 22.72 37.83
C ALA A 370 1.22 22.41 36.95
N ALA A 371 2.10 21.57 37.49
CA ALA A 371 3.41 21.24 36.94
C ALA A 371 3.31 20.53 35.58
N VAL A 372 4.09 21.02 34.60
CA VAL A 372 4.37 20.34 33.34
C VAL A 372 5.70 19.58 33.50
N PRO A 373 5.79 18.30 33.11
CA PRO A 373 7.06 17.59 33.10
C PRO A 373 7.91 18.08 31.92
N ASP A 374 9.15 18.39 32.26
CA ASP A 374 10.21 18.86 31.38
C ASP A 374 10.43 17.87 30.20
N ARG A 375 10.33 18.36 28.97
CA ARG A 375 10.86 17.68 27.78
C ARG A 375 11.65 18.70 26.98
N ASN A 376 12.97 18.51 27.01
CA ASN A 376 13.98 19.23 26.24
C ASN A 376 13.51 19.50 24.80
N VAL A 377 13.39 20.78 24.47
CA VAL A 377 13.26 21.29 23.11
C VAL A 377 14.67 21.68 22.65
N GLU A 378 15.44 20.68 22.25
CA GLU A 378 16.55 20.88 21.31
C GLU A 378 16.34 19.89 20.17
N ASP A 379 15.54 20.31 19.21
CA ASP A 379 15.73 20.04 17.78
C ASP A 379 14.58 20.69 17.03
N MET A 380 14.81 21.92 16.55
CA MET A 380 13.87 22.62 15.67
C MET A 380 14.62 23.16 14.46
N PHE A 381 14.06 22.81 13.30
CA PHE A 381 14.34 23.29 11.94
C PHE A 381 15.59 22.77 11.21
N GLN A 382 15.36 21.68 10.45
CA GLN A 382 15.73 21.64 9.04
C GLN A 382 14.47 21.34 8.23
N ILE A 383 13.93 22.34 7.53
CA ILE A 383 12.93 22.12 6.49
C ILE A 383 13.70 21.58 5.28
N GLU A 384 13.63 20.27 5.07
CA GLU A 384 13.94 19.70 3.76
C GLU A 384 12.63 19.48 3.01
N ASN A 385 12.59 20.01 1.79
CA ASN A 385 11.47 19.95 0.87
C ASN A 385 11.26 18.50 0.38
N ASP A 386 10.35 17.75 1.02
CA ASP A 386 9.94 16.43 0.53
C ASP A 386 8.58 16.50 -0.17
N SER A 387 8.64 16.80 -1.46
CA SER A 387 7.62 16.40 -2.42
C SER A 387 7.99 15.00 -2.91
N ASP A 388 7.37 13.94 -2.38
CA ASP A 388 7.18 12.68 -3.11
C ASP A 388 6.13 11.77 -2.44
N ILE A 389 4.90 11.82 -2.95
CA ILE A 389 3.84 10.85 -2.65
C ILE A 389 4.01 9.67 -3.62
N ILE A 390 4.55 8.58 -3.10
CA ILE A 390 4.58 7.27 -3.77
C ILE A 390 3.49 6.42 -3.11
N ASP A 391 2.50 5.93 -3.86
CA ASP A 391 1.97 4.61 -3.51
C ASP A 391 1.30 3.81 -4.63
N PHE A 392 1.89 2.64 -4.86
CA PHE A 392 1.26 1.34 -5.05
C PHE A 392 -0.14 1.29 -5.70
N MET A 393 -0.14 0.82 -6.95
CA MET A 393 -0.91 -0.36 -7.34
C MET A 393 -0.26 -0.98 -8.59
N LEU A 394 -0.08 -2.31 -8.53
CA LEU A 394 0.43 -3.25 -9.56
C LEU A 394 1.95 -3.59 -9.63
N LEU A 395 2.81 -3.07 -8.75
CA LEU A 395 4.20 -3.55 -8.64
C LEU A 395 4.32 -4.78 -7.74
N SER A 396 5.28 -5.64 -8.03
CA SER A 396 5.80 -6.62 -7.07
C SER A 396 6.76 -5.93 -6.12
N ASP A 397 6.78 -6.27 -4.83
CA ASP A 397 7.58 -5.52 -3.87
C ASP A 397 9.10 -5.79 -3.98
N SER A 398 9.50 -6.76 -4.81
CA SER A 398 10.89 -6.85 -5.30
C SER A 398 11.29 -5.61 -6.11
N GLN A 399 10.36 -4.98 -6.83
CA GLN A 399 10.55 -3.70 -7.51
C GLN A 399 10.48 -2.51 -6.52
N MET A 400 9.89 -2.72 -5.33
CA MET A 400 9.77 -1.69 -4.30
C MET A 400 11.03 -1.56 -3.44
N ASN A 401 11.69 -2.68 -3.13
CA ASN A 401 12.95 -2.66 -2.37
C ASN A 401 14.09 -1.99 -3.16
N ASN A 402 14.13 -2.17 -4.49
CA ASN A 402 15.07 -1.45 -5.36
C ASN A 402 14.82 0.07 -5.37
N LEU A 403 13.56 0.50 -5.20
CA LEU A 403 13.18 1.92 -5.15
C LEU A 403 13.68 2.60 -3.87
N CYS A 404 13.74 1.88 -2.74
CA CYS A 404 14.31 2.41 -1.49
C CYS A 404 15.84 2.52 -1.55
N GLN A 405 16.50 1.57 -2.23
CA GLN A 405 17.96 1.60 -2.39
C GLN A 405 18.43 2.73 -3.31
N ASP A 406 17.65 3.10 -4.33
CA ASP A 406 17.98 4.20 -5.24
C ASP A 406 17.75 5.60 -4.64
N ILE A 407 16.93 5.71 -3.59
CA ILE A 407 16.78 6.95 -2.80
C ILE A 407 17.97 7.13 -1.85
N THR A 408 18.53 6.02 -1.32
CA THR A 408 19.72 6.06 -0.46
C THR A 408 21.03 6.30 -1.20
N SER A 409 21.10 5.97 -2.50
CA SER A 409 22.31 6.18 -3.31
C SER A 409 22.45 7.61 -3.86
N THR A 410 21.41 8.44 -3.79
CA THR A 410 21.50 9.87 -4.16
C THR A 410 21.91 10.80 -3.02
N ASN A 411 22.10 10.31 -1.79
CA ASN A 411 22.57 11.11 -0.64
C ASN A 411 23.88 10.61 -0.01
N SER A 412 24.72 9.87 -0.74
CA SER A 412 26.06 9.47 -0.25
C SER A 412 27.16 9.74 -1.27
N SER A 413 27.38 11.01 -1.59
CA SER A 413 28.71 11.47 -2.04
C SER A 413 29.29 12.45 -1.02
N HIS A 414 29.71 11.93 0.14
CA HIS A 414 30.80 12.51 0.90
C HIS A 414 31.97 11.54 0.82
N GLY A 415 32.83 11.77 -0.19
CA GLY A 415 34.17 11.21 -0.22
C GLY A 415 35.02 11.77 0.93
N PRO A 416 36.14 11.10 1.27
CA PRO A 416 36.86 11.33 2.51
C PRO A 416 37.50 12.72 2.53
N VAL A 417 37.34 13.41 3.67
CA VAL A 417 37.98 14.69 3.97
C VAL A 417 39.49 14.47 4.05
N ALA A 418 40.21 14.90 3.00
CA ALA A 418 41.65 15.07 3.05
C ALA A 418 41.96 16.45 3.64
N ALA A 419 42.74 16.46 4.71
CA ALA A 419 43.30 17.67 5.30
C ALA A 419 44.22 18.38 4.29
N CYS A 420 44.03 19.68 4.09
CA CYS A 420 45.06 20.53 3.50
C CYS A 420 44.97 21.94 4.10
N GLU A 421 46.16 22.48 4.34
CA GLU A 421 46.50 23.59 5.20
C GLU A 421 45.98 24.95 4.73
N GLN A 422 45.89 25.85 5.73
CA GLN A 422 45.57 27.25 5.61
C GLN A 422 46.54 27.98 4.66
N GLN A 423 45.99 28.74 3.71
CA GLN A 423 46.63 29.96 3.23
C GLN A 423 45.60 31.05 2.98
N GLN A 424 45.70 32.11 3.79
CA GLN A 424 44.98 33.36 3.66
C GLN A 424 45.40 34.09 2.37
N VAL A 425 44.42 34.55 1.59
CA VAL A 425 44.62 35.69 0.69
C VAL A 425 43.40 36.62 0.80
N ASN A 426 43.64 37.78 1.40
CA ASN A 426 42.75 38.94 1.46
C ASN A 426 42.66 39.62 0.09
N VAL A 427 41.45 39.96 -0.40
CA VAL A 427 41.22 41.22 -1.14
C VAL A 427 39.80 41.75 -0.93
N ASN A 428 39.75 43.03 -0.52
CA ASN A 428 38.61 43.93 -0.30
C ASN A 428 37.63 44.08 -1.48
N LYS A 429 36.34 44.41 -1.18
CA LYS A 429 35.73 45.72 -1.51
C LYS A 429 34.24 45.87 -1.11
N THR A 430 34.02 46.77 -0.15
CA THR A 430 33.04 47.89 -0.12
C THR A 430 31.58 47.69 -0.56
N ALA A 431 30.69 47.90 0.40
CA ALA A 431 29.28 48.27 0.23
C ALA A 431 29.12 49.76 -0.14
N THR A 432 28.08 50.07 -0.93
CA THR A 432 27.53 51.43 -1.06
C THR A 432 26.00 51.37 -0.99
N TYR A 433 25.47 51.98 0.06
CA TYR A 433 24.08 52.43 0.18
C TYR A 433 23.90 53.73 -0.64
N SER A 434 22.70 53.92 -1.22
CA SER A 434 22.22 55.22 -1.69
C SER A 434 20.75 55.40 -1.29
N SER A 435 20.42 56.65 -0.99
CA SER A 435 19.41 57.18 -0.08
C SER A 435 18.16 57.75 -0.78
N TYR A 436 16.99 57.58 -0.14
CA TYR A 436 15.84 58.51 0.15
C TYR A 436 15.39 59.60 -0.88
N PRO A 437 14.12 60.10 -0.89
CA PRO A 437 13.31 60.38 0.32
C PRO A 437 11.78 60.18 0.28
N CYS A 438 11.20 60.21 1.49
CA CYS A 438 9.78 60.32 1.81
C CYS A 438 9.20 61.69 1.44
N ILE A 439 7.93 61.70 1.00
CA ILE A 439 7.04 62.87 1.08
C ILE A 439 5.68 62.40 1.63
N ASN A 440 5.27 62.97 2.76
CA ASN A 440 3.93 62.90 3.32
C ASN A 440 3.01 63.88 2.57
N ASN A 441 1.77 63.48 2.28
CA ASN A 441 0.64 64.41 2.22
C ASN A 441 -0.67 63.72 2.62
N PHE A 442 -1.34 64.30 3.61
CA PHE A 442 -2.69 63.98 4.05
C PHE A 442 -3.74 64.51 3.05
N GLY A 443 -4.84 63.77 2.85
CA GLY A 443 -6.02 64.28 2.14
C GLY A 443 -7.13 63.23 1.96
N ASN A 444 -8.27 63.46 2.61
CA ASN A 444 -9.49 62.65 2.63
C ASN A 444 -10.11 62.33 1.25
N GLY A 445 -10.80 61.19 1.16
CA GLY A 445 -11.93 60.98 0.24
C GLY A 445 -11.99 59.59 -0.42
N TYR A 446 -12.99 58.77 -0.07
CA TYR A 446 -13.52 57.71 -0.95
C TYR A 446 -13.79 58.31 -2.35
N PRO A 447 -13.63 57.59 -3.50
CA PRO A 447 -14.47 56.42 -3.82
C PRO A 447 -13.89 55.38 -4.83
N ASN A 448 -14.70 54.35 -5.10
CA ASN A 448 -14.81 53.56 -6.35
C ASN A 448 -13.79 52.46 -6.68
N TYR A 449 -14.31 51.22 -6.66
CA TYR A 449 -13.86 50.11 -7.51
C TYR A 449 -13.89 50.49 -8.99
N PRO A 450 -12.94 49.96 -9.78
CA PRO A 450 -13.37 49.27 -11.00
C PRO A 450 -12.71 47.89 -11.20
N VAL A 451 -13.60 46.99 -11.60
CA VAL A 451 -13.46 45.76 -12.37
C VAL A 451 -12.17 45.65 -13.21
N ILE A 452 -11.46 44.52 -13.07
CA ILE A 452 -10.70 43.91 -14.17
C ILE A 452 -11.33 42.55 -14.48
N THR A 453 -11.79 42.47 -15.72
CA THR A 453 -12.43 41.37 -16.42
C THR A 453 -11.49 40.19 -16.62
N ASN A 454 -11.94 38.98 -16.31
CA ASN A 454 -11.42 37.76 -16.94
C ASN A 454 -12.49 37.18 -17.86
N ASN A 455 -12.22 37.30 -19.17
CA ASN A 455 -12.92 36.60 -20.23
C ASN A 455 -12.62 35.10 -20.14
N TYR A 456 -13.63 34.29 -19.80
CA TYR A 456 -13.69 32.91 -20.24
C TYR A 456 -15.04 32.68 -20.94
N GLY A 457 -14.93 32.33 -22.22
CA GLY A 457 -16.07 32.03 -23.08
C GLY A 457 -16.85 30.82 -22.59
N ASN A 458 -18.14 31.06 -22.37
CA ASN A 458 -19.29 30.23 -22.70
C ASN A 458 -19.07 28.71 -22.91
N ILE A 459 -19.51 27.94 -21.90
CA ILE A 459 -20.19 26.67 -22.14
C ILE A 459 -21.61 26.82 -21.57
N ASN A 460 -22.59 26.87 -22.45
CA ASN A 460 -24.01 26.93 -22.12
C ASN A 460 -24.48 25.54 -21.68
N ILE A 461 -24.90 25.37 -20.43
CA ILE A 461 -25.68 24.22 -19.98
C ILE A 461 -27.06 24.75 -19.56
N ASN A 462 -28.06 24.48 -20.40
CA ASN A 462 -29.46 24.82 -20.17
C ASN A 462 -30.02 23.88 -19.09
N TYR A 463 -30.38 24.42 -17.92
CA TYR A 463 -31.24 23.73 -16.96
C TYR A 463 -32.69 24.14 -17.22
N ASN A 464 -33.49 23.24 -17.80
CA ASN A 464 -34.94 23.36 -17.78
C ASN A 464 -35.44 23.00 -16.39
N ILE A 465 -35.85 24.02 -15.63
CA ILE A 465 -36.64 23.89 -14.41
C ILE A 465 -38.10 23.76 -14.83
N ILE A 466 -38.72 22.61 -14.55
CA ILE A 466 -40.18 22.44 -14.61
C ILE A 466 -40.73 22.78 -13.22
N PRO A 467 -41.68 23.72 -13.07
CA PRO A 467 -42.27 24.04 -11.78
C PRO A 467 -43.50 23.18 -11.46
N LYS A 468 -43.51 22.72 -10.19
CA LYS A 468 -44.58 22.12 -9.38
C LYS A 468 -45.06 20.71 -9.72
#